data_AF-A0A7V0RHU2-F1
#
_entry.id   AF-A0A7V0RHU2-F1
#
_cell.length_a   1.000
_cell.length_b   1.000
_cell.length_c   1.000
_cell.angle_alpha   90.00
_cell.angle_beta   90.00
_cell.angle_gamma   90.00
#
_symmetry.space_group_name_H-M   'P 1'
#
loop_
_entity.id
_entity.type
_entity.pdbx_description
1 polymer ?
#
loop_
_entity_poly.entity_id
_entity_poly.type
_entity_poly.pdbx_seq_one_letter_code
_entity_poly.pdbx_strand_id
1 'polypeptide(L)'
;SPNPNDTVIGISFSGGAGAAATALNTALGSLGIALTASNPAGTTMRIVDDGVAGTSDVDALSATVTSTSLQDDGNQLPLFVDGGLASLPYTGSLDFGGQKLGFASRISVNNLIVQDNELLVRFASAPATPLGDATRPLELLDRLTNVPFEFSPDAGIGTTNSPFKGTISGYAQRVISLQTGRANQAERELAAQDVVVTALQERFSDDTKVDINHELSQLIELQNSFAANARIVQVADELFDLLFRTF
;
A
#
# COMPACT_ATOMS: atom_id res chain seq x y z
N SER A 1 10.33 -13.98 -2.84
CA SER A 1 9.98 -13.43 -4.15
C SER A 1 8.50 -13.09 -4.16
N PRO A 2 8.04 -12.01 -4.82
CA PRO A 2 6.61 -11.74 -5.01
C PRO A 2 5.94 -12.64 -6.06
N ASN A 3 6.72 -13.41 -6.83
CA ASN A 3 6.18 -14.31 -7.85
C ASN A 3 5.24 -15.35 -7.21
N PRO A 4 3.98 -15.44 -7.66
CA PRO A 4 2.99 -16.37 -7.10
C PRO A 4 3.34 -17.85 -7.29
N ASN A 5 4.22 -18.16 -8.25
CA ASN A 5 4.67 -19.54 -8.51
C ASN A 5 5.89 -19.92 -7.66
N ASP A 6 6.48 -18.99 -6.92
CA ASP A 6 7.67 -19.26 -6.12
C ASP A 6 7.28 -19.76 -4.71
N THR A 7 7.96 -20.80 -4.26
CA THR A 7 7.95 -21.20 -2.84
C THR A 7 9.19 -20.63 -2.15
N VAL A 8 8.99 -19.87 -1.08
CA VAL A 8 10.08 -19.22 -0.32
C VAL A 8 10.28 -19.93 1.00
N ILE A 9 11.49 -20.42 1.24
CA ILE A 9 11.88 -21.06 2.49
C ILE A 9 12.98 -20.20 3.15
N GLY A 10 12.72 -19.71 4.36
CA GLY A 10 13.71 -19.01 5.17
C GLY A 10 14.55 -20.00 5.98
N ILE A 11 15.86 -20.01 5.76
CA ILE A 11 16.81 -20.87 6.48
C ILE A 11 17.87 -20.02 7.15
N SER A 12 18.05 -20.21 8.46
CA SER A 12 19.15 -19.58 9.20
C SER A 12 20.44 -20.40 9.05
N PHE A 13 21.54 -19.71 8.74
CA PHE A 13 22.89 -20.29 8.69
C PHE A 13 23.69 -20.07 9.98
N SER A 14 23.06 -19.51 11.02
CA SER A 14 23.71 -19.24 12.32
C SER A 14 24.29 -20.48 12.99
N GLY A 15 23.66 -21.65 12.81
CA GLY A 15 24.16 -22.96 13.25
C GLY A 15 25.15 -23.62 12.30
N GLY A 16 25.60 -22.93 11.25
CA GLY A 16 26.44 -23.47 10.19
C GLY A 16 25.66 -24.25 9.11
N ALA A 17 26.38 -24.65 8.07
CA ALA A 17 25.79 -25.27 6.87
C ALA A 17 25.15 -26.65 7.16
N GLY A 18 25.68 -27.42 8.11
CA GLY A 18 25.06 -28.68 8.55
C GLY A 18 23.66 -28.47 9.16
N ALA A 19 23.52 -27.51 10.08
CA ALA A 19 22.23 -27.18 10.69
C ALA A 19 21.25 -26.59 9.65
N ALA A 20 21.74 -25.76 8.73
CA ALA A 20 20.94 -25.22 7.63
C ALA A 20 20.40 -26.34 6.72
N ALA A 21 21.20 -27.38 6.42
CA ALA A 21 20.75 -28.52 5.63
C ALA A 21 19.64 -29.31 6.32
N THR A 22 19.75 -29.55 7.63
CA THR A 22 18.68 -30.20 8.42
C THR A 22 17.40 -29.39 8.42
N ALA A 23 17.50 -28.06 8.64
CA ALA A 23 16.34 -27.17 8.61
C ALA A 23 15.68 -27.15 7.22
N LEU A 24 16.49 -27.11 6.16
CA LEU A 24 15.99 -27.13 4.78
C LEU A 24 15.27 -28.45 4.45
N ASN A 25 15.84 -29.60 4.81
CA ASN A 25 15.16 -30.89 4.63
C ASN A 25 13.83 -30.96 5.39
N THR A 26 13.76 -30.41 6.59
CA THR A 26 12.51 -30.35 7.37
C THR A 26 11.46 -29.52 6.66
N ALA A 27 11.85 -28.35 6.13
CA ALA A 27 10.96 -27.47 5.38
C ALA A 27 10.50 -28.12 4.06
N LEU A 28 11.42 -28.68 3.28
CA LEU A 28 11.11 -29.39 2.02
C LEU A 28 10.15 -30.55 2.25
N GLY A 29 10.40 -31.38 3.27
CA GLY A 29 9.54 -32.49 3.64
C GLY A 29 8.13 -32.04 4.06
N SER A 30 8.02 -30.94 4.81
CA SER A 30 6.71 -30.38 5.20
C SER A 30 5.89 -29.87 4.01
N LEU A 31 6.57 -29.48 2.93
CA LEU A 31 5.97 -29.00 1.69
C LEU A 31 5.77 -30.13 0.66
N GLY A 32 6.20 -31.36 0.97
CA GLY A 32 6.14 -32.50 0.05
C GLY A 32 7.09 -32.39 -1.15
N ILE A 33 8.11 -31.53 -1.07
CA ILE A 33 9.09 -31.34 -2.14
C ILE A 33 10.18 -32.40 -2.02
N ALA A 34 10.33 -33.25 -3.05
CA ALA A 34 11.26 -34.38 -3.05
C ALA A 34 12.69 -33.95 -3.43
N LEU A 35 13.28 -33.05 -2.64
CA LEU A 35 14.67 -32.63 -2.75
C LEU A 35 15.43 -32.93 -1.45
N THR A 36 16.72 -33.25 -1.56
CA THR A 36 17.58 -33.54 -0.40
C THR A 36 18.70 -32.53 -0.29
N ALA A 37 18.73 -31.79 0.81
CA ALA A 37 19.82 -30.92 1.22
C ALA A 37 20.86 -31.67 2.08
N SER A 38 22.14 -31.40 1.86
CA SER A 38 23.26 -31.97 2.60
C SER A 38 24.41 -30.97 2.73
N ASN A 39 25.30 -31.20 3.71
CA ASN A 39 26.59 -30.51 3.82
C ASN A 39 27.71 -31.55 3.64
N PRO A 40 28.26 -31.70 2.41
CA PRO A 40 29.30 -32.70 2.16
C PRO A 40 30.61 -32.41 2.90
N ALA A 41 30.97 -31.12 3.03
CA ALA A 41 32.11 -30.64 3.81
C ALA A 41 32.06 -29.11 3.98
N GLY A 42 32.65 -28.61 5.06
CA GLY A 42 32.91 -27.17 5.26
C GLY A 42 31.67 -26.30 5.09
N THR A 43 31.79 -25.25 4.26
CA THR A 43 30.71 -24.30 3.95
C THR A 43 29.89 -24.71 2.73
N THR A 44 30.15 -25.87 2.13
CA THR A 44 29.45 -26.33 0.93
C THR A 44 28.08 -26.89 1.28
N MET A 45 27.05 -26.28 0.71
CA MET A 45 25.69 -26.82 0.68
C MET A 45 25.47 -27.55 -0.64
N ARG A 46 24.86 -28.73 -0.58
CA ARG A 46 24.49 -29.50 -1.76
C ARG A 46 23.02 -29.86 -1.69
N ILE A 47 22.28 -29.57 -2.75
CA ILE A 47 20.89 -29.94 -2.93
C ILE A 47 20.83 -30.85 -4.15
N VAL A 48 20.21 -32.02 -3.99
CA VAL A 48 20.03 -33.01 -5.06
C VAL A 48 18.56 -33.41 -5.17
N ASP A 49 18.18 -33.89 -6.34
CA ASP A 49 16.88 -34.52 -6.61
C ASP A 49 16.65 -35.80 -5.80
N ASP A 50 15.50 -36.43 -5.99
CA ASP A 50 15.12 -37.71 -5.39
C ASP A 50 15.79 -38.93 -6.07
N GLY A 51 16.75 -38.69 -6.96
CA GLY A 51 17.54 -39.69 -7.65
C GLY A 51 16.68 -40.57 -8.56
N VAL A 52 16.61 -41.86 -8.23
CA VAL A 52 16.00 -42.88 -9.11
C VAL A 52 14.48 -42.76 -9.21
N ALA A 53 13.83 -42.12 -8.23
CA ALA A 53 12.38 -41.95 -8.23
C ALA A 53 11.92 -40.93 -9.29
N GLY A 54 12.75 -39.93 -9.62
CA GLY A 54 12.56 -39.01 -10.75
C GLY A 54 11.29 -38.17 -10.64
N THR A 55 10.85 -37.82 -9.43
CA THR A 55 9.62 -37.04 -9.20
C THR A 55 9.87 -35.55 -9.00
N SER A 56 11.13 -35.15 -8.79
CA SER A 56 11.53 -33.75 -8.63
C SER A 56 12.93 -33.53 -9.17
N ASP A 57 13.07 -32.68 -10.18
CA ASP A 57 14.36 -32.36 -10.81
C ASP A 57 14.85 -30.96 -10.41
N VAL A 58 16.17 -30.76 -10.36
CA VAL A 58 16.80 -29.44 -10.19
C VAL A 58 17.33 -28.96 -11.54
N ASP A 59 16.54 -28.16 -12.25
CA ASP A 59 16.91 -27.66 -13.59
C ASP A 59 18.04 -26.62 -13.55
N ALA A 60 18.03 -25.75 -12.53
CA ALA A 60 18.98 -24.66 -12.41
C ALA A 60 19.13 -24.20 -10.95
N LEU A 61 20.31 -23.64 -10.64
CA LEU A 61 20.58 -22.97 -9.38
C LEU A 61 21.14 -21.59 -9.66
N SER A 62 20.60 -20.59 -8.97
CA SER A 62 21.20 -19.26 -8.88
C SER A 62 21.35 -18.87 -7.41
N ALA A 63 22.39 -18.10 -7.11
CA ALA A 63 22.64 -17.59 -5.78
C ALA A 63 22.95 -16.11 -5.87
N THR A 64 22.34 -15.34 -4.97
CA THR A 64 22.60 -13.91 -4.81
C THR A 64 23.00 -13.68 -3.37
N VAL A 65 24.13 -13.01 -3.17
CA VAL A 65 24.61 -12.61 -1.85
C VAL A 65 24.51 -11.10 -1.76
N THR A 66 23.88 -10.61 -0.69
CA THR A 66 23.84 -9.18 -0.41
C THR A 66 25.17 -8.75 0.20
N SER A 67 25.86 -7.84 -0.47
CA SER A 67 27.05 -7.18 0.08
C SER A 67 26.64 -6.35 1.30
N THR A 68 27.35 -6.54 2.40
CA THR A 68 27.09 -5.85 3.68
C THR A 68 28.25 -4.96 4.12
N SER A 69 29.39 -5.06 3.45
CA SER A 69 30.58 -4.26 3.72
C SER A 69 30.69 -3.07 2.76
N LEU A 70 31.41 -2.03 3.17
CA LEU A 70 31.63 -0.83 2.34
C LEU A 70 32.76 -1.04 1.30
N GLN A 71 33.66 -1.98 1.57
CA GLN A 71 34.80 -2.36 0.73
C GLN A 71 35.04 -3.87 0.83
N ASP A 72 35.75 -4.41 -0.16
CA ASP A 72 36.22 -5.80 -0.26
C ASP A 72 35.10 -6.86 -0.32
N ASP A 73 33.89 -6.44 -0.64
CA ASP A 73 32.68 -7.27 -0.74
C ASP A 73 31.93 -6.99 -2.06
N GLY A 74 32.71 -6.88 -3.14
CA GLY A 74 32.22 -6.57 -4.48
C GLY A 74 31.99 -5.08 -4.76
N ASN A 75 31.39 -4.80 -5.92
CA ASN A 75 31.13 -3.44 -6.40
C ASN A 75 29.88 -2.83 -5.78
N GLN A 76 29.03 -3.66 -5.18
CA GLN A 76 27.81 -3.23 -4.50
C GLN A 76 28.15 -2.39 -3.26
N LEU A 77 27.17 -1.63 -2.79
CA LEU A 77 27.32 -0.73 -1.65
C LEU A 77 26.01 -0.74 -0.84
N PRO A 78 26.05 -1.00 0.48
CA PRO A 78 24.90 -0.79 1.35
C PRO A 78 24.67 0.71 1.59
N LEU A 79 24.19 1.40 0.55
CA LEU A 79 23.91 2.83 0.56
C LEU A 79 22.83 3.20 1.59
N PHE A 80 21.84 2.31 1.72
CA PHE A 80 20.77 2.44 2.68
C PHE A 80 20.86 1.36 3.76
N VAL A 81 20.51 1.75 4.98
CA VAL A 81 20.49 0.88 6.16
C VAL A 81 19.13 0.96 6.85
N ASP A 82 18.82 -0.06 7.65
CA ASP A 82 17.63 -0.08 8.49
C ASP A 82 17.90 0.62 9.82
N GLY A 83 17.43 1.86 9.96
CA GLY A 83 17.62 2.67 11.16
C GLY A 83 16.97 2.09 12.41
N GLY A 84 15.98 1.20 12.29
CA GLY A 84 15.35 0.54 13.44
C GLY A 84 16.12 -0.66 13.97
N LEU A 85 17.12 -1.15 13.24
CA LEU A 85 17.93 -2.31 13.59
C LEU A 85 19.40 -1.93 13.67
N ALA A 86 19.74 -0.96 14.53
CA ALA A 86 21.11 -0.50 14.74
C ALA A 86 21.86 -0.08 13.45
N SER A 87 21.13 0.45 12.47
CA SER A 87 21.70 0.86 11.16
C SER A 87 22.38 -0.29 10.40
N LEU A 88 21.85 -1.51 10.52
CA LEU A 88 22.33 -2.66 9.76
C LEU A 88 21.95 -2.56 8.27
N PRO A 89 22.77 -3.12 7.35
CA PRO A 89 22.42 -3.24 5.94
C PRO A 89 21.09 -3.94 5.71
N TYR A 90 20.38 -3.55 4.66
CA TYR A 90 19.18 -4.28 4.22
C TYR A 90 19.58 -5.53 3.44
N THR A 91 19.34 -6.71 4.03
CA THR A 91 19.56 -8.02 3.40
C THR A 91 18.26 -8.73 3.04
N GLY A 92 17.12 -8.18 3.49
CA GLY A 92 15.84 -8.87 3.39
C GLY A 92 15.75 -10.08 4.32
N SER A 93 16.51 -10.09 5.41
CA SER A 93 16.46 -11.16 6.42
C SER A 93 15.02 -11.44 6.85
N LEU A 94 14.69 -12.71 7.01
CA LEU A 94 13.39 -13.19 7.49
C LEU A 94 13.39 -13.40 9.02
N ASP A 95 14.54 -13.21 9.68
CA ASP A 95 14.65 -13.33 11.13
C ASP A 95 13.81 -12.26 11.84
N PHE A 96 13.37 -12.56 13.07
CA PHE A 96 12.67 -11.63 13.95
C PHE A 96 11.46 -10.91 13.33
N GLY A 97 10.70 -11.59 12.46
CA GLY A 97 9.51 -11.02 11.81
C GLY A 97 9.76 -10.38 10.44
N GLY A 98 11.01 -10.41 9.97
CA GLY A 98 11.40 -10.00 8.63
C GLY A 98 11.72 -8.51 8.51
N GLN A 99 12.87 -8.20 7.89
CA GLN A 99 13.36 -6.83 7.75
C GLN A 99 12.46 -5.99 6.83
N LYS A 100 11.81 -6.61 5.84
CA LYS A 100 11.00 -5.92 4.81
C LYS A 100 9.84 -5.12 5.39
N LEU A 101 9.13 -5.66 6.39
CA LEU A 101 7.95 -5.02 6.94
C LEU A 101 8.35 -3.77 7.74
N GLY A 102 7.77 -2.62 7.37
CA GLY A 102 8.08 -1.33 7.98
C GLY A 102 9.43 -0.73 7.57
N PHE A 103 10.22 -1.38 6.70
CA PHE A 103 11.52 -0.84 6.28
C PHE A 103 11.41 0.56 5.67
N ALA A 104 10.35 0.83 4.91
CA ALA A 104 10.16 2.14 4.27
C ALA A 104 10.11 3.32 5.25
N SER A 105 9.67 3.13 6.51
CA SER A 105 9.69 4.20 7.52
C SER A 105 11.02 4.31 8.27
N ARG A 106 11.89 3.30 8.14
CA ARG A 106 13.16 3.18 8.88
C ARG A 106 14.39 3.32 7.99
N ILE A 107 14.20 3.29 6.67
CA ILE A 107 15.27 3.42 5.69
C ILE A 107 15.99 4.76 5.89
N SER A 108 17.31 4.70 5.97
CA SER A 108 18.17 5.87 6.13
C SER A 108 19.45 5.69 5.32
N VAL A 109 20.10 6.79 4.98
CA VAL A 109 21.42 6.75 4.31
C VAL A 109 22.45 6.25 5.31
N ASN A 110 23.34 5.37 4.86
CA ASN A 110 24.42 4.87 5.69
C ASN A 110 25.36 6.00 6.10
N ASN A 111 25.40 6.33 7.39
CA ASN A 111 26.17 7.44 7.92
C ASN A 111 27.69 7.28 7.70
N LEU A 112 28.19 6.05 7.54
CA LEU A 112 29.60 5.80 7.22
C LEU A 112 29.98 6.35 5.84
N ILE A 113 29.05 6.32 4.88
CA ILE A 113 29.24 6.91 3.55
C ILE A 113 29.18 8.44 3.64
N VAL A 114 28.29 8.99 4.47
CA VAL A 114 28.21 10.45 4.70
C VAL A 114 29.51 10.99 5.31
N GLN A 115 30.15 10.20 6.18
CA GLN A 115 31.43 10.55 6.79
C GLN A 115 32.61 10.42 5.82
N ASP A 116 32.55 9.47 4.88
CA ASP A 116 33.57 9.27 3.85
C ASP A 116 32.92 8.99 2.48
N ASN A 117 32.76 10.06 1.69
CA ASN A 117 32.18 9.99 0.36
C ASN A 117 33.09 9.26 -0.65
N GLU A 118 34.38 9.02 -0.36
CA GLU A 118 35.26 8.27 -1.26
C GLU A 118 34.78 6.83 -1.44
N LEU A 119 34.02 6.30 -0.46
CA LEU A 119 33.41 4.97 -0.49
C LEU A 119 32.37 4.78 -1.60
N LEU A 120 31.85 5.88 -2.18
CA LEU A 120 31.01 5.80 -3.39
C LEU A 120 31.80 5.28 -4.60
N VAL A 121 33.13 5.39 -4.56
CA VAL A 121 34.04 4.93 -5.63
C VAL A 121 34.91 3.77 -5.14
N ARG A 122 35.49 3.88 -3.94
CA ARG A 122 36.43 2.89 -3.41
C ARG A 122 35.71 1.63 -2.94
N PHE A 123 35.85 0.57 -3.72
CA PHE A 123 35.25 -0.74 -3.45
C PHE A 123 36.26 -1.81 -3.02
N ALA A 124 37.54 -1.63 -3.29
CA ALA A 124 38.62 -2.50 -2.85
C ALA A 124 39.65 -1.70 -2.05
N SER A 125 40.19 -2.30 -0.98
CA SER A 125 41.23 -1.70 -0.14
C SER A 125 42.65 -2.17 -0.50
N ALA A 126 42.77 -3.35 -1.14
CA ALA A 126 44.06 -3.96 -1.47
C ALA A 126 44.07 -4.67 -2.85
N PRO A 127 44.61 -4.05 -3.92
CA PRO A 127 45.04 -2.65 -3.98
C PRO A 127 43.83 -1.71 -3.87
N ALA A 128 44.05 -0.52 -3.29
CA ALA A 128 43.00 0.48 -3.16
C ALA A 128 42.48 0.90 -4.54
N THR A 129 41.15 0.91 -4.72
CA THR A 129 40.52 1.40 -5.95
C THR A 129 40.91 2.87 -6.19
N PRO A 130 41.39 3.24 -7.39
CA PRO A 130 41.64 4.63 -7.74
C PRO A 130 40.35 5.46 -7.74
N LEU A 131 40.40 6.72 -7.30
CA LEU A 131 39.22 7.61 -7.28
C LEU A 131 38.65 7.95 -8.66
N GLY A 132 39.39 7.68 -9.73
CA GLY A 132 38.92 7.82 -11.12
C GLY A 132 38.21 6.57 -11.68
N ASP A 133 38.11 5.49 -10.90
CA ASP A 133 37.44 4.26 -11.33
C ASP A 133 35.91 4.44 -11.31
N ALA A 134 35.27 4.29 -12.46
CA ALA A 134 33.83 4.46 -12.60
C ALA A 134 33.02 3.18 -12.33
N THR A 135 33.66 2.05 -12.01
CA THR A 135 33.01 0.74 -11.96
C THR A 135 31.85 0.69 -10.96
N ARG A 136 32.07 1.10 -9.70
CA ARG A 136 31.00 1.14 -8.68
C ARG A 136 29.94 2.21 -9.00
N PRO A 137 30.27 3.47 -9.32
CA PRO A 137 29.27 4.46 -9.70
C PRO A 137 28.35 4.01 -10.86
N LEU A 138 28.92 3.39 -11.89
CA LEU A 138 28.16 2.86 -13.02
C LEU A 138 27.27 1.68 -12.61
N GLU A 139 27.76 0.76 -11.78
CA GLU A 139 26.95 -0.34 -11.23
C GLU A 139 25.77 0.21 -10.41
N LEU A 140 25.98 1.20 -9.53
CA LEU A 140 24.92 1.80 -8.73
C LEU A 140 23.86 2.49 -9.61
N LEU A 141 24.29 3.19 -10.67
CA LEU A 141 23.39 3.79 -11.63
C LEU A 141 22.59 2.72 -12.38
N ASP A 142 23.26 1.68 -12.89
CA ASP A 142 22.62 0.58 -13.62
C ASP A 142 21.58 -0.16 -12.76
N ARG A 143 21.90 -0.43 -11.48
CA ARG A 143 20.98 -1.02 -10.51
C ARG A 143 19.74 -0.17 -10.26
N LEU A 144 19.89 1.16 -10.31
CA LEU A 144 18.78 2.09 -10.13
C LEU A 144 17.92 2.22 -11.39
N THR A 145 18.54 2.22 -12.57
CA THR A 145 17.86 2.58 -13.83
C THR A 145 17.45 1.41 -14.69
N ASN A 146 18.20 0.32 -14.69
CA ASN A 146 18.06 -0.76 -15.68
C ASN A 146 17.69 -2.10 -15.08
N VAL A 147 18.15 -2.39 -13.85
CA VAL A 147 17.85 -3.67 -13.21
C VAL A 147 16.37 -3.75 -12.81
N PRO A 148 15.61 -4.73 -13.35
CA PRO A 148 14.21 -4.88 -12.99
C PRO A 148 14.08 -5.55 -11.62
N PHE A 149 13.19 -5.00 -10.80
CA PHE A 149 12.73 -5.59 -9.55
C PHE A 149 11.31 -6.10 -9.72
N GLU A 150 10.98 -7.13 -8.96
CA GLU A 150 9.60 -7.55 -8.78
C GLU A 150 9.06 -6.91 -7.51
N PHE A 151 7.90 -6.25 -7.63
CA PHE A 151 7.27 -5.50 -6.55
C PHE A 151 6.05 -6.24 -6.03
N SER A 152 5.81 -6.15 -4.71
CA SER A 152 4.65 -6.79 -4.09
C SER A 152 3.35 -6.20 -4.65
N PRO A 153 2.35 -7.03 -5.01
CA PRO A 153 1.04 -6.55 -5.44
C PRO A 153 0.25 -5.88 -4.30
N ASP A 154 0.66 -6.05 -3.04
CA ASP A 154 0.03 -5.43 -1.85
C ASP A 154 -0.06 -3.90 -1.93
N ALA A 155 0.85 -3.28 -2.68
CA ALA A 155 0.84 -1.84 -2.92
C ALA A 155 -0.28 -1.39 -3.91
N GLY A 156 -1.06 -2.33 -4.44
CA GLY A 156 -2.14 -2.07 -5.40
C GLY A 156 -1.66 -1.89 -6.86
N ILE A 157 -0.42 -2.30 -7.15
CA ILE A 157 0.17 -2.22 -8.49
C ILE A 157 0.52 -3.64 -8.95
N GLY A 158 -0.03 -4.04 -10.10
CA GLY A 158 -0.01 -5.45 -10.53
C GLY A 158 -1.14 -6.25 -9.88
N THR A 159 -1.05 -7.56 -9.95
CA THR A 159 -2.01 -8.50 -9.34
C THR A 159 -1.27 -9.62 -8.62
N THR A 160 -1.93 -10.37 -7.74
CA THR A 160 -1.34 -11.54 -7.09
C THR A 160 -0.76 -12.55 -8.09
N ASN A 161 -1.44 -12.75 -9.22
CA ASN A 161 -1.02 -13.69 -10.25
C ASN A 161 -0.04 -13.10 -11.28
N SER A 162 0.17 -11.79 -11.24
CA SER A 162 1.06 -11.05 -12.15
C SER A 162 1.54 -9.78 -11.43
N PRO A 163 2.51 -9.92 -10.51
CA PRO A 163 3.10 -8.78 -9.83
C PRO A 163 3.78 -7.85 -10.82
N PHE A 164 3.92 -6.57 -10.47
CA PHE A 164 4.64 -5.65 -11.32
C PHE A 164 6.14 -5.97 -11.31
N LYS A 165 6.71 -6.14 -12.51
CA LYS A 165 8.14 -6.32 -12.74
C LYS A 165 8.66 -5.18 -13.61
N GLY A 166 9.63 -4.44 -13.10
CA GLY A 166 10.19 -3.28 -13.81
C GLY A 166 11.24 -2.54 -12.99
N THR A 167 11.70 -1.41 -13.48
CA THR A 167 12.70 -0.59 -12.79
C THR A 167 12.05 0.20 -11.65
N ILE A 168 12.87 0.74 -10.74
CA ILE A 168 12.39 1.59 -9.64
C ILE A 168 11.66 2.83 -10.19
N SER A 169 12.20 3.44 -11.25
CA SER A 169 11.59 4.58 -11.92
C SER A 169 10.25 4.23 -12.57
N GLY A 170 10.16 3.08 -13.25
CA GLY A 170 8.91 2.59 -13.85
C GLY A 170 7.84 2.31 -12.79
N TYR A 171 8.23 1.73 -11.66
CA TYR A 171 7.31 1.53 -10.53
C TYR A 171 6.83 2.86 -9.94
N ALA A 172 7.73 3.82 -9.71
CA ALA A 172 7.36 5.14 -9.18
C ALA A 172 6.39 5.89 -10.10
N GLN A 173 6.59 5.86 -11.41
CA GLN A 173 5.66 6.43 -12.39
C GLN A 173 4.27 5.76 -12.32
N ARG A 174 4.25 4.44 -12.11
CA ARG A 174 2.99 3.69 -11.95
C ARG A 174 2.27 4.04 -10.66
N VAL A 175 2.99 4.24 -9.55
CA VAL A 175 2.44 4.73 -8.27
C VAL A 175 1.79 6.10 -8.46
N ILE A 176 2.49 7.04 -9.08
CA ILE A 176 1.96 8.38 -9.35
C ILE A 176 0.70 8.28 -10.22
N SER A 177 0.73 7.50 -11.30
CA SER A 177 -0.43 7.32 -12.18
C SER A 177 -1.64 6.74 -11.45
N LEU A 178 -1.42 5.75 -10.57
CA LEU A 178 -2.49 5.16 -9.75
C LEU A 178 -3.06 6.20 -8.77
N GLN A 179 -2.21 6.96 -8.09
CA GLN A 179 -2.62 7.97 -7.12
C GLN A 179 -3.40 9.10 -7.80
N THR A 180 -2.95 9.59 -8.95
CA THR A 180 -3.67 10.59 -9.76
C THR A 180 -5.01 10.06 -10.24
N GLY A 181 -5.08 8.79 -10.69
CA GLY A 181 -6.34 8.16 -11.08
C GLY A 181 -7.37 8.12 -9.93
N ARG A 182 -6.92 7.74 -8.73
CA ARG A 182 -7.75 7.71 -7.51
C ARG A 182 -8.18 9.11 -7.09
N ALA A 183 -7.29 10.10 -7.14
CA ALA A 183 -7.62 11.49 -6.84
C ALA A 183 -8.70 12.03 -7.79
N ASN A 184 -8.54 11.82 -9.09
CA ASN A 184 -9.52 12.24 -10.10
C ASN A 184 -10.87 11.54 -9.94
N GLN A 185 -10.88 10.28 -9.49
CA GLN A 185 -12.11 9.56 -9.20
C GLN A 185 -12.80 10.15 -7.96
N ALA A 186 -12.07 10.35 -6.87
CA ALA A 186 -12.61 10.95 -5.65
C ALA A 186 -13.14 12.37 -5.90
N GLU A 187 -12.47 13.16 -6.75
CA GLU A 187 -12.93 14.49 -7.15
C GLU A 187 -14.27 14.43 -7.91
N ARG A 188 -14.42 13.50 -8.86
CA ARG A 188 -15.69 13.29 -9.57
C ARG A 188 -16.80 12.81 -8.63
N GLU A 189 -16.49 11.93 -7.70
CA GLU A 189 -17.44 11.43 -6.70
C GLU A 189 -17.87 12.53 -5.73
N LEU A 190 -16.95 13.42 -5.34
CA LEU A 190 -17.26 14.60 -4.53
C LEU A 190 -18.16 15.58 -5.30
N ALA A 191 -17.84 15.87 -6.56
CA ALA A 191 -18.66 16.74 -7.41
C ALA A 191 -20.07 16.18 -7.61
N ALA A 192 -20.21 14.86 -7.80
CA ALA A 192 -21.52 14.21 -7.89
C ALA A 192 -22.30 14.31 -6.57
N GLN A 193 -21.64 14.13 -5.43
CA GLN A 193 -22.26 14.28 -4.11
C GLN A 193 -22.70 15.72 -3.85
N ASP A 194 -21.92 16.72 -4.27
CA ASP A 194 -22.26 18.13 -4.12
C ASP A 194 -23.55 18.51 -4.89
N VAL A 195 -23.70 17.98 -6.11
CA VAL A 195 -24.94 18.13 -6.89
C VAL A 195 -26.13 17.47 -6.19
N VAL A 196 -25.95 16.26 -5.63
CA VAL A 196 -27.02 15.57 -4.89
C VAL A 196 -27.41 16.35 -3.64
N VAL A 197 -26.43 16.85 -2.87
CA VAL A 197 -26.69 17.65 -1.67
C VAL A 197 -27.42 18.94 -2.04
N THR A 198 -27.01 19.62 -3.11
CA THR A 198 -27.68 20.84 -3.60
C THR A 198 -29.13 20.55 -3.97
N ALA A 199 -29.40 19.49 -4.74
CA ALA A 199 -30.77 19.11 -5.12
C ALA A 199 -31.63 18.71 -3.91
N LEU A 200 -31.04 18.06 -2.90
CA LEU A 200 -31.73 17.75 -1.64
C LEU A 200 -32.03 19.01 -0.82
N GLN A 201 -31.11 19.97 -0.78
CA GLN A 201 -31.31 21.26 -0.12
C GLN A 201 -32.42 22.06 -0.81
N GLU A 202 -32.43 22.10 -2.14
CA GLU A 202 -33.51 22.74 -2.93
C GLU A 202 -34.86 22.11 -2.61
N ARG A 203 -34.98 20.78 -2.72
CA ARG A 203 -36.22 20.06 -2.39
C ARG A 203 -36.66 20.27 -0.94
N PHE A 204 -35.73 20.22 0.01
CA PHE A 204 -36.03 20.46 1.42
C PHE A 204 -36.54 21.88 1.64
N SER A 205 -35.90 22.87 1.00
CA SER A 205 -36.35 24.25 0.99
C SER A 205 -37.77 24.35 0.42
N ASP A 206 -38.05 23.71 -0.71
CA ASP A 206 -39.36 23.80 -1.36
C ASP A 206 -40.48 23.16 -0.52
N ASP A 207 -40.19 22.07 0.19
CA ASP A 207 -41.16 21.38 1.07
C ASP A 207 -41.37 22.13 2.40
N THR A 208 -40.31 22.72 2.96
CA THR A 208 -40.36 23.39 4.27
C THR A 208 -40.63 24.90 4.19
N LYS A 209 -40.57 25.49 2.99
CA LYS A 209 -40.92 26.89 2.79
C LYS A 209 -42.42 27.09 2.95
N VAL A 210 -42.77 27.85 3.98
CA VAL A 210 -44.10 28.40 4.15
C VAL A 210 -44.28 29.54 3.13
N ASP A 211 -45.09 29.33 2.10
CA ASP A 211 -45.46 30.41 1.18
C ASP A 211 -46.38 31.39 1.91
N ILE A 212 -45.82 32.51 2.35
CA ILE A 212 -46.54 33.56 3.08
C ILE A 212 -47.74 34.04 2.29
N ASN A 213 -47.71 34.07 0.95
CA ASN A 213 -48.85 34.50 0.17
C ASN A 213 -49.98 33.45 0.18
N HIS A 214 -49.62 32.16 0.17
CA HIS A 214 -50.59 31.07 0.30
C HIS A 214 -51.20 31.05 1.70
N GLU A 215 -50.38 31.13 2.74
CA GLU A 215 -50.82 31.15 4.13
C GLU A 215 -51.61 32.42 4.45
N LEU A 216 -51.23 33.58 3.92
CA LEU A 216 -51.98 34.82 4.07
C LEU A 216 -53.32 34.75 3.33
N SER A 217 -53.38 34.11 2.16
CA SER A 217 -54.64 33.90 1.43
C SER A 217 -55.57 32.95 2.20
N GLN A 218 -55.04 31.83 2.70
CA GLN A 218 -55.78 30.92 3.58
C GLN A 218 -56.24 31.61 4.86
N LEU A 219 -55.41 32.46 5.45
CA LEU A 219 -55.72 33.18 6.67
C LEU A 219 -56.79 34.26 6.43
N ILE A 220 -56.76 34.95 5.29
CA ILE A 220 -57.84 35.85 4.85
C ILE A 220 -59.13 35.08 4.59
N GLU A 221 -59.06 33.90 3.96
CA GLU A 221 -60.23 33.05 3.72
C GLU A 221 -60.85 32.55 5.04
N LEU A 222 -60.01 32.11 5.99
CA LEU A 222 -60.41 31.78 7.35
C LEU A 222 -61.04 32.98 8.07
N GLN A 223 -60.43 34.16 7.99
CA GLN A 223 -60.97 35.39 8.60
C GLN A 223 -62.33 35.77 8.00
N ASN A 224 -62.49 35.67 6.68
CA ASN A 224 -63.76 35.93 6.00
C ASN A 224 -64.83 34.91 6.41
N SER A 225 -64.47 33.63 6.51
CA SER A 225 -65.36 32.58 7.00
C SER A 225 -65.77 32.82 8.47
N PHE A 226 -64.83 33.18 9.34
CA PHE A 226 -65.11 33.53 10.73
C PHE A 226 -65.99 34.79 10.87
N ALA A 227 -65.72 35.83 10.08
CA ALA A 227 -66.55 37.04 10.07
C ALA A 227 -67.96 36.75 9.54
N ALA A 228 -68.09 35.89 8.54
CA ALA A 228 -69.39 35.41 8.05
C ALA A 228 -70.13 34.59 9.13
N ASN A 229 -69.45 33.66 9.79
CA ASN A 229 -70.01 32.87 10.88
C ASN A 229 -70.42 33.74 12.07
N ALA A 230 -69.62 34.74 12.44
CA ALA A 230 -69.96 35.68 13.50
C ALA A 230 -71.19 36.53 13.15
N ARG A 231 -71.33 36.98 11.90
CA ARG A 231 -72.55 37.66 11.43
C ARG A 231 -73.76 36.75 11.46
N ILE A 232 -73.62 35.48 11.08
CA ILE A 232 -74.72 34.51 11.15
C ILE A 232 -75.17 34.31 12.60
N VAL A 233 -74.23 34.18 13.54
CA VAL A 233 -74.53 34.09 14.99
C VAL A 233 -75.21 35.36 15.48
N GLN A 234 -74.72 36.54 15.08
CA GLN A 234 -75.33 37.81 15.48
C GLN A 234 -76.75 37.99 14.92
N VAL A 235 -76.99 37.60 13.67
CA VAL A 235 -78.34 37.60 13.07
C VAL A 235 -79.24 36.59 13.76
N ALA A 236 -78.72 35.42 14.14
CA ALA A 236 -79.47 34.43 14.91
C ALA A 236 -79.85 34.99 16.31
N ASP A 237 -78.92 35.64 17.01
CA ASP A 237 -79.17 36.30 18.29
C ASP A 237 -80.21 37.43 18.14
N GLU A 238 -80.13 38.25 17.10
CA GLU A 238 -81.13 39.30 16.82
C GLU A 238 -82.52 38.71 16.52
N LEU A 239 -82.60 37.57 15.84
CA LEU A 239 -83.85 36.85 15.60
C LEU A 239 -84.41 36.23 16.89
N PHE A 240 -83.55 35.69 17.76
CA PHE A 240 -83.96 35.22 19.08
C PHE A 240 -84.45 36.38 19.97
N ASP A 241 -83.75 37.51 19.99
CA ASP A 241 -84.18 38.70 20.72
C ASP A 241 -85.49 39.27 20.17
N LEU A 242 -85.70 39.28 18.85
CA LEU A 242 -86.98 39.66 18.26
C LEU A 242 -88.10 38.72 18.73
N LEU A 243 -87.87 37.41 18.68
CA LEU A 243 -88.81 36.38 19.14
C LEU A 243 -89.18 36.59 20.62
N PHE A 244 -88.19 36.84 21.48
CA PHE A 244 -88.41 37.06 22.92
C PHE A 244 -88.99 38.44 23.26
N ARG A 245 -88.83 39.45 22.39
CA ARG A 245 -89.43 40.79 22.56
C ARG A 245 -90.85 40.89 22.04
N THR A 246 -91.31 39.93 21.24
CA THR A 246 -92.69 39.85 20.74
C THR A 246 -93.66 39.06 21.63
N PHE A 247 -93.27 38.77 22.88
CA PHE A 247 -94.17 38.31 23.94
C PHE A 247 -94.20 39.31 25.11
#